data_AF-A0A8E2F8N0-F1
#
_entry.id   AF-A0A8E2F8N0-F1
#
_cell.length_a   1.000
_cell.length_b   1.000
_cell.length_c   1.000
_cell.angle_alpha   90.00
_cell.angle_beta   90.00
_cell.angle_gamma   90.00
#
_symmetry.space_group_name_H-M   'P 1'
#
loop_
_entity.id
_entity.type
_entity.pdbx_description
1 polymer ?
#
loop_
_entity_poly.entity_id
_entity_poly.type
_entity_poly.pdbx_seq_one_letter_code
_entity_poly.pdbx_strand_id
1 'polypeptide(L)'
;MTPAICAAFCTQYAWFGVEYGAECYCGPYPASTAALATKQTDCNMVCPGDKTALCGAGNRLTMYKSSDPTKLNHDPAVVQAAGNYTYYNCVVDTGNPRALTSVLASDGMSIEACLAQAEQSRYTWAGVEYGRECWMGNSLASVSTNATSTDCNMACKGAIGEICGAGSRLTLYKRNAGK
;
A
#
# COMPACT_ATOMS: atom_id res chain seq x y z
N MET A 1 -8.05 -22.11 6.87
CA MET A 1 -7.33 -21.46 5.76
C MET A 1 -6.73 -22.55 4.86
N THR A 2 -6.75 -22.38 3.55
CA THR A 2 -6.08 -23.26 2.57
C THR A 2 -5.24 -22.40 1.63
N PRO A 3 -4.26 -22.95 0.87
CA PRO A 3 -3.51 -22.17 -0.12
C PRO A 3 -4.40 -21.44 -1.12
N ALA A 4 -5.46 -22.08 -1.61
CA ALA A 4 -6.39 -21.47 -2.56
C ALA A 4 -7.16 -20.29 -1.95
N ILE A 5 -7.63 -20.43 -0.70
CA ILE A 5 -8.31 -19.33 0.01
C ILE A 5 -7.32 -18.18 0.29
N CYS A 6 -6.08 -18.50 0.67
CA CYS A 6 -5.06 -17.49 0.92
C CYS A 6 -4.70 -16.73 -0.37
N ALA A 7 -4.59 -17.42 -1.51
CA ALA A 7 -4.38 -16.79 -2.82
C ALA A 7 -5.52 -15.81 -3.18
N ALA A 8 -6.77 -16.21 -2.92
CA ALA A 8 -7.95 -15.39 -3.14
C ALA A 8 -8.06 -14.19 -2.17
N PHE A 9 -7.36 -14.25 -1.03
CA PHE A 9 -7.25 -13.13 -0.10
C PHE A 9 -6.11 -12.17 -0.51
N CYS A 10 -4.95 -12.70 -0.90
CA CYS A 10 -3.75 -11.94 -1.25
C CYS A 10 -3.76 -11.39 -2.69
N THR A 11 -4.91 -10.90 -3.17
CA THR A 11 -5.13 -10.55 -4.59
C THR A 11 -4.25 -9.42 -5.12
N GLN A 12 -3.64 -8.61 -4.26
CA GLN A 12 -2.74 -7.54 -4.68
C GLN A 12 -1.25 -7.94 -4.66
N TYR A 13 -0.89 -9.03 -3.97
CA TYR A 13 0.50 -9.40 -3.69
C TYR A 13 0.99 -10.57 -4.54
N ALA A 14 2.25 -10.52 -5.00
CA ALA A 14 2.83 -11.57 -5.82
C ALA A 14 3.16 -12.84 -5.02
N TRP A 15 3.36 -12.73 -3.72
CA TRP A 15 3.65 -13.85 -2.84
C TRP A 15 2.61 -13.98 -1.75
N PHE A 16 2.30 -15.23 -1.43
CA PHE A 16 1.48 -15.57 -0.29
C PHE A 16 1.97 -16.88 0.33
N GLY A 17 1.61 -17.10 1.59
CA GLY A 17 1.96 -18.32 2.29
C GLY A 17 1.00 -18.61 3.42
N VAL A 18 0.95 -19.87 3.80
CA VAL A 18 0.11 -20.35 4.91
C VAL A 18 0.99 -20.94 6.00
N GLU A 19 0.68 -20.59 7.25
CA GLU A 19 1.39 -21.05 8.45
C GLU A 19 0.42 -21.64 9.46
N TYR A 20 0.93 -22.54 10.29
CA TYR A 20 0.24 -23.07 11.47
C TYR A 20 -1.17 -23.62 11.19
N GLY A 21 -1.40 -24.13 9.98
CA GLY A 21 -2.70 -24.65 9.54
C GLY A 21 -3.79 -23.60 9.26
N ALA A 22 -3.63 -22.35 9.69
CA ALA A 22 -4.74 -21.39 9.72
C ALA A 22 -4.39 -19.95 9.32
N GLU A 23 -3.12 -19.59 9.33
CA GLU A 23 -2.68 -18.21 9.10
C GLU A 23 -2.35 -18.00 7.62
N CYS A 24 -2.66 -16.82 7.09
CA CYS A 24 -2.39 -16.44 5.71
C CYS A 24 -1.58 -15.15 5.70
N TYR A 25 -0.46 -15.17 4.98
CA TYR A 25 0.45 -14.05 4.86
C TYR A 25 0.57 -13.67 3.40
N CYS A 26 0.63 -12.37 3.12
CA CYS A 26 0.79 -11.81 1.79
C CYS A 26 1.99 -10.87 1.77
N GLY A 27 2.70 -10.79 0.65
CA GLY A 27 3.79 -9.84 0.51
C GLY A 27 4.26 -9.66 -0.94
N PRO A 28 4.94 -8.55 -1.24
CA PRO A 28 5.46 -8.32 -2.59
C PRO A 28 6.59 -9.31 -2.92
N TYR A 29 7.33 -9.76 -1.91
CA TYR A 29 8.42 -10.71 -2.02
C TYR A 29 8.68 -11.34 -0.64
N PRO A 30 9.37 -12.50 -0.56
CA PRO A 30 9.78 -13.08 0.71
C PRO A 30 10.73 -12.13 1.47
N ALA A 31 10.58 -12.02 2.78
CA ALA A 31 11.45 -11.18 3.61
C ALA A 31 12.93 -11.52 3.38
N SER A 32 13.82 -10.53 3.46
CA SER A 32 15.26 -10.73 3.25
C SER A 32 15.91 -11.71 4.25
N THR A 33 15.27 -11.89 5.41
CA THR A 33 15.65 -12.87 6.44
C THR A 33 15.05 -14.25 6.23
N ALA A 34 14.19 -14.43 5.23
CA ALA A 34 13.59 -15.72 4.93
C ALA A 34 14.64 -16.66 4.34
N ALA A 35 14.58 -17.93 4.76
CA ALA A 35 15.42 -19.00 4.24
C ALA A 35 14.54 -20.17 3.79
N LEU A 36 14.98 -20.86 2.74
CA LEU A 36 14.32 -22.09 2.32
C LEU A 36 14.45 -23.14 3.42
N ALA A 37 13.36 -23.85 3.70
CA ALA A 37 13.41 -25.02 4.56
C ALA A 37 14.37 -26.06 3.93
N THR A 38 15.21 -26.68 4.76
CA THR A 38 16.15 -27.69 4.30
C THR A 38 15.44 -28.96 3.83
N LYS A 39 14.23 -29.21 4.33
CA LYS A 39 13.37 -30.31 3.93
C LYS A 39 11.95 -29.84 3.74
N GLN A 40 11.31 -30.23 2.64
CA GLN A 40 9.90 -29.96 2.41
C GLN A 40 8.99 -30.54 3.50
N THR A 41 9.43 -31.64 4.13
CA THR A 41 8.73 -32.29 5.25
C THR A 41 8.70 -31.46 6.53
N ASP A 42 9.43 -30.35 6.60
CA ASP A 42 9.36 -29.43 7.74
C ASP A 42 8.08 -28.55 7.66
N CYS A 43 7.45 -28.46 6.49
CA CYS A 43 6.16 -27.79 6.28
C CYS A 43 5.01 -28.81 6.24
N ASN A 44 4.82 -29.57 7.33
CA ASN A 44 4.00 -30.79 7.35
C ASN A 44 2.60 -30.66 7.97
N MET A 45 2.16 -29.47 8.35
CA MET A 45 0.80 -29.31 8.86
C MET A 45 -0.21 -29.40 7.73
N VAL A 46 -1.09 -30.39 7.80
CA VAL A 46 -2.20 -30.53 6.85
C VAL A 46 -3.23 -29.44 7.12
N CYS A 47 -3.75 -28.81 6.07
CA CYS A 47 -4.76 -27.77 6.22
C CYS A 47 -6.04 -28.34 6.89
N PRO A 48 -6.66 -27.64 7.86
CA PRO A 48 -7.89 -28.11 8.51
C PRO A 48 -9.04 -28.36 7.53
N GLY A 49 -9.21 -27.48 6.54
CA GLY A 49 -10.30 -27.51 5.55
C GLY A 49 -9.96 -28.20 4.23
N ASP A 50 -8.73 -28.69 4.06
CA ASP A 50 -8.30 -29.44 2.87
C ASP A 50 -7.20 -30.42 3.27
N LYS A 51 -7.53 -31.70 3.32
CA LYS A 51 -6.59 -32.74 3.76
C LYS A 51 -5.53 -33.11 2.71
N THR A 52 -5.62 -32.53 1.51
CA THR A 52 -4.68 -32.78 0.40
C THR A 52 -3.59 -31.72 0.31
N ALA A 53 -3.73 -30.60 1.04
CA ALA A 53 -2.81 -29.48 1.02
C ALA A 53 -2.03 -29.34 2.33
N LEU A 54 -0.82 -28.77 2.21
CA LEU A 54 0.02 -28.39 3.34
C LEU A 54 -0.13 -26.89 3.64
N CYS A 55 -0.24 -26.59 4.93
CA CYS A 55 -0.46 -25.27 5.50
C CYS A 55 0.65 -24.90 6.51
N GLY A 56 1.90 -25.09 6.10
CA GLY A 56 3.08 -24.70 6.86
C GLY A 56 3.41 -25.63 8.03
N ALA A 57 4.06 -25.06 9.04
CA ALA A 57 4.29 -25.60 10.38
C ALA A 57 4.67 -24.44 11.32
N GLY A 58 5.07 -24.70 12.57
CA GLY A 58 5.54 -23.62 13.46
C GLY A 58 6.81 -22.95 12.92
N ASN A 59 6.78 -21.63 12.71
CA ASN A 59 7.83 -20.83 12.07
C ASN A 59 8.17 -21.30 10.65
N ARG A 60 7.20 -21.84 9.91
CA ARG A 60 7.39 -22.40 8.56
C ARG A 60 6.18 -22.10 7.67
N LEU A 61 6.37 -21.25 6.68
CA LEU A 61 5.37 -20.96 5.66
C LEU A 61 5.45 -21.97 4.52
N THR A 62 4.30 -22.56 4.12
CA THR A 62 4.18 -23.09 2.75
C THR A 62 3.90 -21.92 1.82
N MET A 63 4.93 -21.49 1.06
CA MET A 63 4.89 -20.30 0.21
C MET A 63 4.54 -20.61 -1.24
N TYR A 64 3.89 -19.65 -1.89
CA TYR A 64 3.48 -19.67 -3.28
C TYR A 64 3.77 -18.33 -3.93
N LYS A 65 4.07 -18.35 -5.24
CA LYS A 65 4.25 -17.16 -6.07
C LYS A 65 3.18 -17.15 -7.14
N SER A 66 2.48 -16.02 -7.29
CA SER A 66 1.55 -15.79 -8.38
C SER A 66 2.28 -15.69 -9.72
N SER A 67 1.68 -16.23 -10.78
CA SER A 67 2.12 -16.04 -12.16
C SER A 67 1.52 -14.78 -12.80
N ASP A 68 0.56 -14.12 -12.14
CA ASP A 68 -0.05 -12.88 -12.59
C ASP A 68 0.96 -11.72 -12.46
N PRO A 69 1.40 -11.12 -13.59
CA PRO A 69 2.41 -10.06 -13.58
C PRO A 69 1.88 -8.73 -13.04
N THR A 70 0.56 -8.60 -12.82
CA THR A 70 -0.04 -7.38 -12.26
C THR A 70 0.08 -7.31 -10.73
N LYS A 71 0.48 -8.41 -10.08
CA LYS A 71 0.65 -8.46 -8.63
C LYS A 71 1.89 -7.68 -8.20
N LEU A 72 1.77 -6.95 -7.09
CA LEU A 72 2.88 -6.19 -6.53
C LEU A 72 4.05 -7.13 -6.21
N ASN A 73 5.23 -6.81 -6.74
CA ASN A 73 6.45 -7.57 -6.54
C ASN A 73 7.67 -6.71 -6.13
N HIS A 74 7.42 -5.45 -5.75
CA HIS A 74 8.41 -4.46 -5.38
C HIS A 74 7.91 -3.62 -4.20
N ASP A 75 8.78 -2.77 -3.67
CA ASP A 75 8.40 -1.83 -2.62
C ASP A 75 7.43 -0.76 -3.13
N PRO A 76 6.51 -0.26 -2.29
CA PRO A 76 5.68 0.88 -2.65
C PRO A 76 6.57 2.06 -3.05
N ALA A 77 6.17 2.76 -4.11
CA ALA A 77 6.93 3.89 -4.65
C ALA A 77 6.08 5.15 -4.75
N VAL A 78 6.75 6.31 -4.80
CA VAL A 78 6.06 7.57 -5.08
C VAL A 78 5.68 7.62 -6.55
N VAL A 79 4.38 7.78 -6.83
CA VAL A 79 3.88 8.08 -8.16
C VAL A 79 4.37 9.48 -8.54
N GLN A 80 5.20 9.61 -9.58
CA GLN A 80 5.81 10.91 -9.90
C GLN A 80 4.80 11.89 -10.54
N ALA A 81 3.85 11.38 -11.32
CA ALA A 81 2.78 12.17 -11.92
C ALA A 81 1.58 11.29 -12.25
N ALA A 82 0.38 11.84 -12.11
CA ALA A 82 -0.87 11.21 -12.52
C ALA A 82 -1.89 12.28 -12.90
N GLY A 83 -2.52 12.11 -14.07
CA GLY A 83 -3.38 13.13 -14.66
C GLY A 83 -2.67 14.49 -14.82
N ASN A 84 -3.31 15.56 -14.33
CA ASN A 84 -2.78 16.93 -14.36
C ASN A 84 -1.97 17.29 -13.12
N TYR A 85 -1.51 16.33 -12.32
CA TYR A 85 -0.76 16.58 -11.10
C TYR A 85 0.63 15.94 -11.15
N THR A 86 1.58 16.59 -10.49
CA THR A 86 2.94 16.11 -10.31
C THR A 86 3.28 16.09 -8.84
N TYR A 87 4.02 15.06 -8.42
CA TYR A 87 4.51 14.93 -7.06
C TYR A 87 5.32 16.17 -6.67
N TYR A 88 4.99 16.73 -5.50
CA TYR A 88 5.66 17.90 -4.97
C TYR A 88 6.70 17.50 -3.92
N ASN A 89 6.24 16.94 -2.80
CA ASN A 89 7.11 16.44 -1.73
C ASN A 89 6.31 15.63 -0.71
N CYS A 90 7.00 14.97 0.22
CA CYS A 90 6.42 14.60 1.50
C CYS A 90 6.29 15.87 2.36
N VAL A 91 5.09 16.17 2.85
CA VAL A 91 4.79 17.43 3.56
C VAL A 91 4.24 17.12 4.95
N VAL A 92 4.68 17.89 5.94
CA VAL A 92 4.17 17.80 7.31
C VAL A 92 2.72 18.26 7.36
N ASP A 93 1.85 17.42 7.92
CA ASP A 93 0.47 17.78 8.28
C ASP A 93 0.30 17.66 9.80
N THR A 94 0.39 18.77 10.53
CA THR A 94 0.39 18.76 12.00
C THR A 94 -0.98 18.48 12.61
N GLY A 95 -2.04 18.36 11.81
CA GLY A 95 -3.41 18.17 12.29
C GLY A 95 -4.07 19.45 12.79
N ASN A 96 -3.30 20.45 13.23
CA ASN A 96 -3.77 21.76 13.67
C ASN A 96 -2.71 22.86 13.48
N PRO A 97 -2.86 23.77 12.51
CA PRO A 97 -3.80 23.67 11.39
C PRO A 97 -3.39 22.55 10.43
N ARG A 98 -4.39 21.95 9.76
CA ARG A 98 -4.14 20.96 8.69
C ARG A 98 -3.48 21.63 7.48
N ALA A 99 -2.63 20.89 6.76
CA ALA A 99 -1.99 21.38 5.54
C ALA A 99 -3.01 21.70 4.43
N LEU A 100 -4.05 20.88 4.31
CA LEU A 100 -5.18 21.01 3.39
C LEU A 100 -6.48 20.75 4.17
N THR A 101 -7.61 21.31 3.73
CA THR A 101 -8.82 21.37 4.57
C THR A 101 -9.99 20.52 4.08
N SER A 102 -9.99 20.09 2.81
CA SER A 102 -11.05 19.23 2.25
C SER A 102 -10.56 17.79 2.26
N VAL A 103 -11.37 16.85 2.77
CA VAL A 103 -10.95 15.45 2.92
C VAL A 103 -12.01 14.48 2.42
N LEU A 104 -11.55 13.41 1.76
CA LEU A 104 -12.30 12.21 1.43
C LEU A 104 -11.49 11.01 1.93
N ALA A 105 -12.12 10.05 2.61
CA ALA A 105 -11.44 8.84 3.06
C ALA A 105 -12.05 7.59 2.43
N SER A 106 -11.21 6.66 1.96
CA SER A 106 -11.63 5.39 1.38
C SER A 106 -10.58 4.31 1.61
N ASP A 107 -10.99 3.08 1.91
CA ASP A 107 -10.06 1.93 1.94
C ASP A 107 -9.68 1.46 0.53
N GLY A 108 -10.37 1.95 -0.51
CA GLY A 108 -9.96 1.82 -1.92
C GLY A 108 -9.11 2.97 -2.45
N MET A 109 -8.44 3.75 -1.58
CA MET A 109 -7.66 4.92 -2.01
C MET A 109 -6.41 4.51 -2.80
N SER A 110 -6.15 5.24 -3.89
CA SER A 110 -4.88 5.32 -4.63
C SER A 110 -4.51 6.78 -4.86
N ILE A 111 -3.30 7.04 -5.35
CA ILE A 111 -2.90 8.39 -5.76
C ILE A 111 -3.77 8.88 -6.91
N GLU A 112 -4.03 8.06 -7.93
CA GLU A 112 -4.87 8.42 -9.09
C GLU A 112 -6.30 8.73 -8.65
N ALA A 113 -6.87 7.96 -7.71
CA ALA A 113 -8.22 8.20 -7.21
C ALA A 113 -8.31 9.56 -6.50
N CYS A 114 -7.33 9.88 -5.66
CA CYS A 114 -7.27 11.17 -4.97
C CYS A 114 -7.11 12.34 -5.96
N LEU A 115 -6.19 12.21 -6.92
CA LEU A 115 -5.91 13.26 -7.90
C LEU A 115 -7.06 13.44 -8.90
N ALA A 116 -7.77 12.37 -9.26
CA ALA A 116 -8.97 12.45 -10.08
C ALA A 116 -10.08 13.23 -9.36
N GLN A 117 -10.27 12.99 -8.06
CA GLN A 117 -11.23 13.76 -7.26
C GLN A 117 -10.82 15.23 -7.14
N ALA A 118 -9.52 15.49 -6.96
CA ALA A 118 -8.98 16.84 -6.90
C ALA A 118 -9.21 17.60 -8.21
N GLU A 119 -9.00 16.94 -9.36
CA GLU A 119 -9.23 17.52 -10.69
C GLU A 119 -10.71 17.85 -10.89
N GLN A 120 -11.62 16.92 -10.56
CA GLN A 120 -13.07 17.13 -10.65
C GLN A 120 -13.54 18.32 -9.80
N SER A 121 -12.97 18.47 -8.60
CA SER A 121 -13.25 19.57 -7.68
C SER A 121 -12.42 20.82 -7.96
N ARG A 122 -11.55 20.81 -8.98
CA ARG A 122 -10.66 21.91 -9.40
C ARG A 122 -9.71 22.41 -8.31
N TYR A 123 -9.17 21.51 -7.49
CA TYR A 123 -8.22 21.86 -6.44
C TYR A 123 -6.78 22.01 -6.97
N THR A 124 -6.04 23.02 -6.52
CA THR A 124 -4.61 23.19 -6.89
C THR A 124 -3.71 22.13 -6.27
N TRP A 125 -4.04 21.65 -5.07
CA TRP A 125 -3.24 20.73 -4.28
C TRP A 125 -4.07 19.53 -3.86
N ALA A 126 -3.43 18.37 -3.85
CA ALA A 126 -4.00 17.15 -3.31
C ALA A 126 -2.88 16.28 -2.75
N GLY A 127 -3.16 15.51 -1.71
CA GLY A 127 -2.22 14.57 -1.16
C GLY A 127 -2.91 13.52 -0.32
N VAL A 128 -2.24 12.40 -0.10
CA VAL A 128 -2.80 11.31 0.70
C VAL A 128 -2.06 11.18 2.03
N GLU A 129 -2.82 11.00 3.10
CA GLU A 129 -2.36 10.70 4.47
C GLU A 129 -2.96 9.35 4.92
N TYR A 130 -2.27 8.67 5.85
CA TYR A 130 -2.75 7.43 6.48
C TYR A 130 -3.13 6.30 5.49
N GLY A 131 -2.57 6.31 4.28
CA GLY A 131 -2.85 5.30 3.25
C GLY A 131 -4.26 5.38 2.66
N ARG A 132 -5.11 6.31 3.13
CA ARG A 132 -6.56 6.27 2.86
C ARG A 132 -7.26 7.62 2.78
N GLU A 133 -6.64 8.69 3.29
CA GLU A 133 -7.26 10.01 3.40
C GLU A 133 -6.73 10.92 2.31
N CYS A 134 -7.56 11.22 1.33
CA CYS A 134 -7.27 12.20 0.28
C CYS A 134 -7.62 13.59 0.78
N TRP A 135 -6.59 14.39 1.02
CA TRP A 135 -6.69 15.78 1.42
C TRP A 135 -6.49 16.69 0.20
N MET A 136 -7.31 17.74 0.09
CA MET A 136 -7.37 18.63 -1.08
C MET A 136 -7.55 20.09 -0.66
N GLY A 137 -7.06 21.01 -1.49
CA GLY A 137 -7.20 22.45 -1.25
C GLY A 137 -6.57 23.30 -2.34
N ASN A 138 -6.86 24.61 -2.29
CA ASN A 138 -6.31 25.58 -3.25
C ASN A 138 -5.08 26.33 -2.71
N SER A 139 -4.78 26.14 -1.43
CA SER A 139 -3.65 26.75 -0.73
C SER A 139 -3.16 25.79 0.36
N LEU A 140 -1.87 25.83 0.65
CA LEU A 140 -1.30 25.15 1.81
C LEU A 140 -1.35 26.08 3.03
N ALA A 141 -1.56 25.52 4.22
CA ALA A 141 -1.41 26.26 5.46
C ALA A 141 0.04 26.76 5.62
N SER A 142 0.23 27.91 6.27
CA SER A 142 1.56 28.50 6.46
C SER A 142 2.52 27.64 7.29
N VAL A 143 1.99 26.70 8.07
CA VAL A 143 2.78 25.74 8.88
C VAL A 143 3.28 24.55 8.06
N SER A 144 2.80 24.37 6.83
CA SER A 144 3.18 23.23 5.98
C SER A 144 4.63 23.37 5.52
N THR A 145 5.47 22.43 5.92
CA THR A 145 6.88 22.35 5.55
C THR A 145 7.19 21.01 4.90
N ASN A 146 8.23 20.99 4.06
CA ASN A 146 8.71 19.74 3.46
C ASN A 146 9.34 18.87 4.56
N ALA A 147 8.93 17.60 4.61
CA ALA A 147 9.58 16.56 5.39
C ALA A 147 10.66 15.86 4.57
N THR A 148 11.40 14.94 5.20
CA THR A 148 12.21 13.98 4.46
C THR A 148 11.29 13.13 3.60
N SER A 149 11.66 12.87 2.33
CA SER A 149 10.82 12.08 1.42
C SER A 149 10.47 10.70 1.96
N THR A 150 11.38 10.07 2.73
CA THR A 150 11.22 8.76 3.37
C THR A 150 10.28 8.75 4.57
N ASP A 151 9.87 9.91 5.09
CA ASP A 151 8.86 9.98 6.16
C ASP A 151 7.47 9.57 5.63
N CYS A 152 7.23 9.76 4.33
CA CYS A 152 6.08 9.21 3.64
C CYS A 152 6.41 7.77 3.23
N ASN A 153 5.92 6.80 3.98
CA ASN A 153 6.29 5.39 3.84
C ASN A 153 5.10 4.42 4.00
N MET A 154 3.89 4.94 4.08
CA MET A 154 2.67 4.14 4.15
C MET A 154 2.15 3.86 2.75
N ALA A 155 1.89 2.58 2.45
CA ALA A 155 1.26 2.20 1.19
C ALA A 155 -0.20 2.66 1.14
N CYS A 156 -0.72 2.96 -0.05
CA CYS A 156 -2.14 3.19 -0.26
C CYS A 156 -2.92 1.89 0.01
N LYS A 157 -4.07 1.98 0.69
CA LYS A 157 -4.89 0.81 0.99
C LYS A 157 -5.49 0.15 -0.27
N GLY A 158 -5.87 0.96 -1.25
CA GLY A 158 -6.46 0.50 -2.51
C GLY A 158 -5.44 0.21 -3.61
N ALA A 159 -4.20 0.69 -3.45
CA ALA A 159 -3.11 0.49 -4.40
C ALA A 159 -1.80 0.33 -3.64
N ILE A 160 -1.55 -0.87 -3.12
CA ILE A 160 -0.43 -1.15 -2.21
C ILE A 160 0.97 -0.90 -2.80
N GLY A 161 1.09 -0.70 -4.12
CA GLY A 161 2.33 -0.36 -4.81
C GLY A 161 2.69 1.13 -4.77
N GLU A 162 1.83 1.96 -4.20
CA GLU A 162 1.96 3.41 -4.18
C GLU A 162 2.13 3.92 -2.75
N ILE A 163 2.94 4.98 -2.56
CA ILE A 163 3.09 5.66 -1.27
C ILE A 163 1.97 6.69 -1.09
N CYS A 164 1.21 6.56 0.00
CA CYS A 164 0.09 7.39 0.41
C CYS A 164 0.30 8.00 1.82
N GLY A 165 1.42 8.68 1.98
CA GLY A 165 1.74 9.46 3.18
C GLY A 165 2.25 8.63 4.35
N ALA A 166 2.01 9.12 5.55
CA ALA A 166 2.16 8.44 6.83
C ALA A 166 1.40 9.27 7.89
N GLY A 167 1.50 8.95 9.18
CA GLY A 167 0.93 9.81 10.22
C GLY A 167 1.58 11.19 10.24
N SER A 168 0.78 12.24 10.14
CA SER A 168 1.23 13.64 10.02
C SER A 168 2.14 13.90 8.82
N ARG A 169 1.96 13.13 7.73
CA ARG A 169 2.75 13.21 6.50
C ARG A 169 1.87 13.01 5.28
N LEU A 170 1.74 14.06 4.47
CA LEU A 170 1.08 14.02 3.18
C LEU A 170 2.07 13.69 2.08
N THR A 171 1.78 12.68 1.27
CA THR A 171 2.39 12.58 -0.07
C THR A 171 1.67 13.58 -0.95
N LEU A 172 2.26 14.77 -1.11
CA LEU A 172 1.60 15.93 -1.70
C LEU A 172 1.91 16.07 -3.19
N TYR A 173 0.90 16.50 -3.94
CA TYR A 173 0.92 16.73 -5.37
C TYR A 173 0.38 18.12 -5.70
N LYS A 174 0.95 18.72 -6.74
CA LYS A 174 0.54 20.02 -7.25
C LYS A 174 -0.04 19.86 -8.64
N ARG A 175 -1.16 20.55 -8.91
CA ARG A 175 -1.71 20.66 -10.25
C ARG A 175 -0.74 21.40 -11.15
N ASN A 176 -0.52 20.87 -12.34
CA ASN A 176 0.27 21.47 -13.40
C ASN A 176 -0.40 22.78 -13.83
N ALA A 177 0.38 23.84 -14.04
CA ALA A 177 -0.15 25.09 -14.56
C ALA A 177 -0.64 24.86 -16.01
N GLY A 178 -1.93 25.10 -16.23
CA GLY A 178 -2.68 25.12 -17.51
C GLY A 178 -2.03 24.43 -18.72
N LYS A 179 -2.54 23.24 -19.05
CA LYS A 179 -2.89 22.97 -20.46
C LYS A 179 -4.34 23.34 -20.67
#